data_AF-A0A7X6QLH1-F1
#
_entry.id   AF-A0A7X6QLH1-F1
#
_cell.length_a   1.000
_cell.length_b   1.000
_cell.length_c   1.000
_cell.angle_alpha   90.00
_cell.angle_beta   90.00
_cell.angle_gamma   90.00
#
_symmetry.space_group_name_H-M   'P 1'
#
loop_
_entity.id
_entity.type
_entity.pdbx_description
1 polymer ?
#
loop_
_entity_poly.entity_id
_entity_poly.type
_entity_poly.pdbx_seq_one_letter_code
_entity_poly.pdbx_strand_id
1 'polypeptide(L)'
;EQYDFVMLHHSLEHMPDQYQAMKDLYKVLKPGHFALIRIPVSSSHNWRKYGPNYFSLDPPRHFYLHSIQSFEMLARKSGFELNYFYYDADNYSRLIVESERYQRNLSGDNADFFSKKQIRRFEKEINRLNRLNDGDNVCLYIYKP
;
A
#
# COMPACT_ATOMS: atom_id res chain seq x y z
N GLU A 1 -16.31 4.52 21.60
CA GLU A 1 -15.68 3.19 21.52
C GLU A 1 -16.77 2.15 21.31
N GLN A 2 -16.77 1.48 20.16
CA GLN A 2 -17.88 0.63 19.70
C GLN A 2 -17.38 -0.69 19.08
N TYR A 3 -16.19 -0.71 18.47
CA TYR A 3 -15.70 -1.85 17.70
C TYR A 3 -14.45 -2.48 18.30
N ASP A 4 -14.37 -3.82 18.23
CA ASP A 4 -13.21 -4.62 18.65
C ASP A 4 -12.15 -4.74 17.53
N PHE A 5 -12.52 -4.48 16.28
CA PHE A 5 -11.60 -4.49 15.15
C PHE A 5 -12.13 -3.60 14.03
N VAL A 6 -11.27 -2.78 13.46
CA VAL A 6 -11.62 -1.88 12.34
C VAL A 6 -10.59 -2.05 11.24
N MET A 7 -11.04 -2.08 9.98
CA MET A 7 -10.17 -2.26 8.82
C MET A 7 -10.32 -1.10 7.84
N LEU A 8 -9.20 -0.57 7.36
CA LEU A 8 -9.12 0.36 6.24
C LEU A 8 -8.34 -0.33 5.12
N HIS A 9 -9.04 -0.77 4.07
CA HIS A 9 -8.44 -1.43 2.93
C HIS A 9 -8.39 -0.47 1.75
N HIS A 10 -7.19 0.02 1.42
CA HIS A 10 -6.97 0.93 0.32
C HIS A 10 -7.93 2.13 0.32
N SER A 11 -8.18 2.69 1.52
CA SER A 11 -9.10 3.81 1.71
C SER A 11 -8.42 5.03 2.33
N LEU A 12 -7.47 4.83 3.25
CA LEU A 12 -6.81 5.92 3.96
C LEU A 12 -5.99 6.81 3.02
N GLU A 13 -5.34 6.24 2.00
CA GLU A 13 -4.55 6.97 0.99
C GLU A 13 -5.37 7.92 0.11
N HIS A 14 -6.70 7.75 0.10
CA HIS A 14 -7.66 8.62 -0.60
C HIS A 14 -8.29 9.67 0.32
N MET A 15 -7.98 9.69 1.62
CA MET A 15 -8.55 10.66 2.55
C MET A 15 -7.70 11.94 2.60
N PRO A 16 -8.29 13.14 2.43
CA PRO A 16 -7.54 14.40 2.38
C PRO A 16 -7.03 14.87 3.76
N ASP A 17 -7.66 14.44 4.86
CA ASP A 17 -7.17 14.67 6.22
C ASP A 17 -7.02 13.35 6.96
N GLN A 18 -5.86 12.71 6.75
CA GLN A 18 -5.56 11.43 7.38
C GLN A 18 -5.36 11.52 8.89
N TYR A 19 -4.94 12.68 9.40
CA TYR A 19 -4.80 12.86 10.85
C TYR A 19 -6.17 12.81 11.52
N GLN A 20 -7.14 13.56 10.98
CA GLN A 20 -8.50 13.53 11.47
C GLN A 20 -9.13 12.13 11.30
N ALA A 21 -8.92 11.47 10.16
CA ALA A 21 -9.38 10.10 9.95
C ALA A 21 -8.84 9.12 11.00
N MET A 22 -7.56 9.21 11.34
CA MET A 22 -6.95 8.39 12.39
C MET A 22 -7.49 8.76 13.78
N LYS A 23 -7.75 10.04 14.06
CA LYS A 23 -8.41 10.44 15.31
C LYS A 23 -9.83 9.89 15.42
N ASP A 24 -10.58 9.82 14.33
CA ASP A 24 -11.93 9.26 14.32
C ASP A 24 -11.90 7.73 14.45
N LEU A 25 -10.95 7.08 13.79
CA LEU A 25 -10.64 5.66 14.00
C LEU A 25 -10.36 5.36 15.48
N TYR A 26 -9.56 6.20 16.14
CA TYR A 26 -9.25 6.06 17.56
C TYR A 26 -10.48 6.18 18.47
N LYS A 27 -11.45 7.04 18.13
CA LYS A 27 -12.69 7.20 18.91
C LYS A 27 -13.61 5.97 18.83
N VAL A 28 -13.65 5.32 17.66
CA VAL A 28 -14.57 4.20 17.42
C VAL A 28 -13.98 2.84 17.84
N LEU A 29 -12.66 2.68 17.79
CA LEU A 29 -11.98 1.47 18.28
C LEU A 29 -11.94 1.42 19.81
N LYS A 30 -12.17 0.26 20.41
CA LYS A 30 -12.01 0.04 21.85
C LYS A 30 -10.51 0.03 22.27
N PRO A 31 -10.16 0.44 23.50
CA PRO A 31 -8.85 0.22 24.08
C PRO A 31 -8.52 -1.27 24.13
N GLY A 32 -7.24 -1.61 24.06
CA GLY A 32 -6.79 -3.01 24.05
C GLY A 32 -7.01 -3.74 22.72
N HIS A 33 -7.39 -3.04 21.65
CA HIS A 33 -7.74 -3.64 20.36
C HIS A 33 -6.93 -3.07 19.20
N PHE A 34 -7.04 -3.74 18.05
CA PHE A 34 -6.29 -3.41 16.84
C PHE A 34 -7.18 -2.84 15.75
N ALA A 35 -6.58 -1.98 14.92
CA ALA A 35 -7.07 -1.72 13.59
C ALA A 35 -6.04 -2.18 12.56
N LEU A 36 -6.53 -2.58 11.39
CA LEU A 36 -5.72 -3.03 10.27
C LEU A 36 -5.84 -2.02 9.13
N ILE A 37 -4.70 -1.55 8.63
CA ILE A 37 -4.63 -0.55 7.57
C ILE A 37 -3.80 -1.11 6.43
N ARG A 38 -4.37 -1.16 5.22
CA ARG A 38 -3.68 -1.55 3.99
C ARG A 38 -3.55 -0.35 3.08
N ILE A 39 -2.33 -0.01 2.70
CA ILE A 39 -2.01 1.14 1.84
C ILE A 39 -0.82 0.82 0.91
N PRO A 40 -0.71 1.50 -0.24
CA PRO A 40 0.53 1.55 -1.00
C PRO A 40 1.62 2.31 -0.24
N VAL A 41 2.89 1.95 -0.48
CA VAL A 41 4.05 2.62 0.12
C VAL A 41 5.01 3.19 -0.91
N SER A 42 5.56 4.36 -0.58
CA SER A 42 6.58 5.04 -1.40
C SER A 42 7.99 4.48 -1.21
N SER A 43 8.20 3.55 -0.28
CA SER A 43 9.51 2.91 -0.04
C SER A 43 9.72 1.62 -0.83
N SER A 44 8.86 1.29 -1.80
CA SER A 44 8.89 0.02 -2.53
C SER A 44 9.98 -0.07 -3.60
N HIS A 45 10.33 -1.30 -3.99
CA HIS A 45 11.23 -1.57 -5.11
C HIS A 45 10.77 -0.94 -6.41
N ASN A 46 9.48 -1.12 -6.75
CA ASN A 46 8.93 -0.67 -8.02
C ASN A 46 8.87 0.86 -8.10
N TRP A 47 8.63 1.56 -6.98
CA TRP A 47 8.80 3.01 -6.93
C TRP A 47 10.23 3.41 -7.33
N ARG A 48 11.26 2.78 -6.74
CA ARG A 48 12.66 3.08 -7.06
C ARG A 48 13.03 2.70 -8.50
N LYS A 49 12.42 1.64 -9.04
CA LYS A 49 12.69 1.15 -10.40
C LYS A 49 12.03 2.02 -11.48
N TYR A 50 10.75 2.32 -11.35
CA TYR A 50 9.97 2.98 -12.41
C TYR A 50 9.82 4.48 -12.21
N GLY A 51 10.07 5.00 -11.00
CA GLY A 51 9.96 6.43 -10.69
C GLY A 51 8.61 6.99 -11.17
N PRO A 52 8.57 8.08 -11.96
CA PRO A 52 7.33 8.68 -12.47
C PRO A 52 6.42 7.72 -13.26
N ASN A 53 6.96 6.63 -13.79
CA ASN A 53 6.19 5.64 -14.57
C ASN A 53 5.61 4.52 -13.68
N TYR A 54 5.70 4.64 -12.36
CA TYR A 54 5.14 3.65 -11.45
C TYR A 54 3.61 3.75 -11.38
N PHE A 55 2.91 2.66 -11.68
CA PHE A 55 1.45 2.62 -11.81
C PHE A 55 0.70 3.10 -10.56
N SER A 56 1.19 2.84 -9.35
CA SER A 56 0.51 3.28 -8.12
C SER A 56 0.59 4.79 -7.88
N LEU A 57 1.37 5.53 -8.67
CA LEU A 57 1.44 6.98 -8.62
C LEU A 57 0.41 7.70 -9.47
N ASP A 58 -0.32 6.97 -10.33
CA ASP A 58 -1.24 7.56 -11.29
C ASP A 58 -2.12 8.65 -10.64
N PRO A 59 -1.92 9.93 -10.99
CA PRO A 59 -2.78 11.00 -10.47
C PRO A 59 -4.18 10.87 -11.09
N PRO A 60 -5.27 11.28 -10.38
CA PRO A 60 -5.32 11.88 -9.04
C PRO A 60 -5.76 10.87 -7.97
N ARG A 61 -5.20 9.65 -7.96
CA ARG A 61 -5.73 8.58 -7.10
C ARG A 61 -5.36 8.77 -5.63
N HIS A 62 -4.09 8.88 -5.28
CA HIS A 62 -3.64 8.89 -3.89
C HIS A 62 -3.17 10.29 -3.45
N PHE A 63 -3.76 10.82 -2.37
CA PHE A 63 -3.30 12.10 -1.78
C PHE A 63 -1.99 11.91 -1.01
N TYR A 64 -1.79 10.72 -0.44
CA TYR A 64 -0.64 10.41 0.40
C TYR A 64 -0.05 9.06 0.02
N LEU A 65 1.29 9.02 -0.07
CA LEU A 65 2.07 7.79 -0.23
C LEU A 65 3.13 7.73 0.87
N HIS A 66 2.81 7.01 1.93
CA HIS A 66 3.67 6.91 3.11
C HIS A 66 4.85 5.97 2.87
N SER A 67 5.98 6.29 3.50
CA SER A 67 6.90 5.25 3.96
C SER A 67 6.39 4.65 5.28
N ILE A 68 6.90 3.48 5.68
CA ILE A 68 6.56 2.91 6.99
C ILE A 68 6.81 3.91 8.13
N GLN A 69 7.94 4.62 8.09
CA GLN A 69 8.31 5.60 9.11
C GLN A 69 7.32 6.77 9.16
N SER A 70 6.90 7.27 7.99
CA SER A 70 5.92 8.36 7.91
C SER A 70 4.56 7.93 8.45
N PHE A 71 4.11 6.71 8.15
CA PHE A 71 2.88 6.16 8.70
C PHE A 71 2.98 5.96 10.22
N GLU A 72 4.11 5.44 10.72
CA GLU A 72 4.32 5.24 12.16
C GLU A 72 4.22 6.57 12.92
N MET A 73 4.77 7.66 12.37
CA MET A 73 4.61 8.99 12.95
C MET A 73 3.16 9.43 13.00
N LEU A 74 2.37 9.19 11.94
CA LEU A 74 0.94 9.49 11.90
C LEU A 74 0.16 8.67 12.94
N ALA A 75 0.45 7.38 13.06
CA ALA A 75 -0.17 6.49 14.05
C ALA A 75 0.11 6.98 15.48
N ARG A 76 1.39 7.23 15.82
CA ARG A 76 1.80 7.74 17.13
C ARG A 76 1.14 9.07 17.47
N LYS A 77 1.12 10.02 16.53
CA LYS A 77 0.48 11.33 16.73
C LYS A 77 -1.04 11.21 16.99
N SER A 78 -1.65 10.13 16.51
CA SER A 78 -3.09 9.88 16.65
C SER A 78 -3.45 9.10 17.92
N GLY A 79 -2.45 8.59 18.64
CA GLY A 79 -2.60 7.82 19.88
C GLY A 79 -2.44 6.31 19.70
N PHE A 80 -2.09 5.84 18.50
CA PHE A 80 -1.87 4.42 18.21
C PHE A 80 -0.39 4.04 18.28
N GLU A 81 -0.15 2.74 18.45
CA GLU A 81 1.16 2.11 18.33
C GLU A 81 1.18 1.21 17.10
N LEU A 82 2.20 1.32 16.24
CA LEU A 82 2.40 0.34 15.17
C LEU A 82 3.01 -0.92 15.78
N ASN A 83 2.24 -2.01 15.82
CA ASN A 83 2.65 -3.24 16.51
C ASN A 83 3.29 -4.27 15.56
N TYR A 84 2.69 -4.45 14.38
CA TYR A 84 3.15 -5.41 13.39
C TYR A 84 2.80 -4.93 11.98
N PHE A 85 3.62 -5.28 10.99
CA PHE A 85 3.28 -5.08 9.60
C PHE A 85 3.97 -6.09 8.69
N TYR A 86 3.42 -6.28 7.50
CA TYR A 86 4.02 -7.08 6.45
C TYR A 86 3.64 -6.55 5.07
N TYR A 87 4.42 -6.92 4.06
CA TYR A 87 4.18 -6.55 2.68
C TYR A 87 3.28 -7.57 2.00
N ASP A 88 2.23 -7.08 1.34
CA ASP A 88 1.14 -7.90 0.81
C ASP A 88 0.69 -7.46 -0.58
N ALA A 89 1.61 -6.87 -1.36
CA ALA A 89 1.35 -6.47 -2.74
C ALA A 89 0.74 -7.62 -3.52
N ASP A 90 -0.36 -7.31 -4.22
CA ASP A 90 -1.18 -8.30 -4.89
C ASP A 90 -0.41 -9.02 -6.01
N ASN A 91 -0.58 -10.34 -6.09
CA ASN A 91 0.17 -11.18 -7.00
C ASN A 91 -0.29 -11.11 -8.46
N TYR A 92 -1.34 -10.35 -8.80
CA TYR A 92 -1.86 -10.25 -10.19
C TYR A 92 -0.95 -9.51 -11.19
N SER A 93 0.33 -9.28 -10.88
CA SER A 93 1.34 -8.61 -11.73
C SER A 93 1.02 -7.19 -12.20
N ARG A 94 -0.20 -6.67 -11.99
CA ARG A 94 -0.70 -5.41 -12.55
C ARG A 94 0.22 -4.24 -12.25
N LEU A 95 0.72 -4.15 -11.02
CA LEU A 95 1.67 -3.12 -10.58
C LEU A 95 2.92 -3.07 -11.46
N ILE A 96 3.47 -4.23 -11.84
CA ILE A 96 4.64 -4.32 -12.72
C ILE A 96 4.25 -4.15 -14.18
N VAL A 97 3.17 -4.79 -14.63
CA VAL A 97 2.73 -4.77 -16.03
C VAL A 97 2.42 -3.36 -16.50
N GLU A 98 1.60 -2.61 -15.75
CA GLU A 98 1.23 -1.25 -16.12
C GLU A 98 2.45 -0.31 -16.02
N SER A 99 3.32 -0.49 -15.02
CA SER A 99 4.55 0.31 -14.92
C SER A 99 5.53 0.05 -16.08
N GLU A 100 5.67 -1.19 -16.53
CA GLU A 100 6.46 -1.53 -17.71
C GLU A 100 5.85 -0.94 -18.99
N ARG A 101 4.52 -0.82 -19.06
CA ARG A 101 3.85 -0.16 -20.20
C ARG A 101 4.11 1.33 -20.21
N TYR A 102 3.97 2.00 -19.07
CA TYR A 102 4.28 3.43 -18.95
C TYR A 102 5.73 3.70 -19.29
N GLN A 103 6.66 2.91 -18.74
CA GLN A 103 8.09 3.03 -19.01
C GLN A 103 8.45 2.88 -20.50
N ARG A 104 7.66 2.10 -21.25
CA ARG A 104 7.90 1.80 -22.68
C ARG A 104 6.95 2.53 -23.63
N ASN A 105 6.10 3.42 -23.12
CA ASN A 105 5.06 4.12 -23.89
C ASN A 105 4.15 3.18 -24.70
N LEU A 106 3.70 2.08 -24.08
CA LEU A 106 2.87 1.06 -24.74
C LEU A 106 1.37 1.32 -24.54
N SER A 107 0.68 1.72 -25.61
CA SER A 107 -0.78 1.85 -25.69
C SER A 107 -1.41 0.61 -26.32
N GLY A 108 -2.36 -0.04 -25.64
CA GLY A 108 -3.03 -1.27 -26.11
C GLY A 108 -3.25 -2.27 -24.98
N ASP A 109 -3.68 -3.49 -25.33
CA ASP A 109 -3.95 -4.52 -24.34
C ASP A 109 -2.66 -5.19 -23.85
N ASN A 110 -2.64 -5.59 -22.58
CA ASN A 110 -1.46 -6.25 -21.98
C ASN A 110 -1.07 -7.53 -22.72
N ALA A 111 -2.04 -8.23 -23.32
CA ALA A 111 -1.83 -9.45 -24.10
C ALA A 111 -1.01 -9.21 -25.37
N ASP A 112 -1.00 -7.98 -25.89
CA ASP A 112 -0.25 -7.61 -27.10
C ASP A 112 1.25 -7.48 -26.82
N PHE A 113 1.63 -7.20 -25.56
CA PHE A 113 3.00 -6.84 -25.18
C PHE A 113 3.69 -7.83 -24.26
N PHE A 114 2.93 -8.62 -23.49
CA PHE A 114 3.47 -9.55 -22.50
C PHE A 114 2.93 -10.96 -22.68
N SER A 115 3.84 -11.90 -22.89
CA SER A 115 3.52 -13.32 -22.87
C SER A 115 3.09 -13.79 -21.47
N LYS A 116 2.31 -14.87 -21.40
CA LYS A 116 1.95 -15.54 -20.13
C LYS A 116 3.18 -15.90 -19.29
N LYS A 117 4.34 -16.17 -19.92
CA LYS A 117 5.61 -16.45 -19.21
C LYS A 117 6.18 -15.19 -18.55
N GLN A 118 6.09 -14.04 -19.20
CA GLN A 118 6.49 -12.75 -18.63
C GLN A 118 5.58 -12.36 -17.47
N ILE A 119 4.26 -12.49 -17.64
CA ILE A 119 3.27 -12.26 -16.57
C ILE A 119 3.62 -13.09 -15.33
N ARG A 120 3.75 -14.41 -15.47
CA ARG A 120 4.15 -15.31 -14.35
C ARG A 120 5.48 -14.94 -13.70
N ARG A 121 6.43 -14.39 -14.46
CA ARG A 121 7.70 -13.91 -13.91
C ARG A 121 7.47 -12.66 -13.04
N PHE A 122 6.61 -11.74 -13.46
CA PHE A 122 6.25 -10.57 -12.67
C PHE A 122 5.51 -10.95 -11.38
N GLU A 123 4.57 -11.90 -11.43
CA GLU A 123 3.90 -12.43 -10.24
C GLU A 123 4.91 -13.03 -9.24
N LYS A 124 5.89 -13.80 -9.73
CA LYS A 124 6.97 -14.34 -8.89
C LYS A 124 7.84 -13.25 -8.29
N GLU A 125 8.07 -12.17 -9.03
CA GLU A 125 8.85 -11.03 -8.55
C GLU A 125 8.12 -10.28 -7.44
N ILE A 126 6.82 -10.00 -7.57
CA ILE A 126 6.03 -9.38 -6.50
C ILE A 126 6.09 -10.23 -5.22
N ASN A 127 5.89 -11.55 -5.35
CA ASN A 127 5.99 -12.46 -4.22
C ASN A 127 7.40 -12.45 -3.59
N ARG A 128 8.45 -12.32 -4.40
CA ARG A 128 9.83 -12.18 -3.92
C ARG A 128 10.02 -10.87 -3.14
N LEU A 129 9.50 -9.76 -3.67
CA LEU A 129 9.59 -8.44 -3.04
C LEU A 129 8.83 -8.37 -1.72
N ASN A 130 7.64 -8.98 -1.63
CA ASN A 130 6.89 -9.10 -0.37
C ASN A 130 7.72 -9.83 0.69
N ARG A 131 8.37 -10.94 0.34
CA ARG A 131 9.26 -11.69 1.27
C ARG A 131 10.52 -10.93 1.67
N LEU A 132 10.98 -9.99 0.83
CA LEU A 132 12.16 -9.17 1.09
C LEU A 132 11.83 -7.86 1.81
N ASN A 133 10.56 -7.65 2.21
CA ASN A 133 10.09 -6.42 2.81
C ASN A 133 10.32 -5.17 1.93
N ASP A 134 10.14 -5.33 0.62
CA ASP A 134 10.39 -4.31 -0.40
C ASP A 134 9.26 -4.25 -1.44
N GLY A 135 8.06 -4.70 -1.04
CA GLY A 135 6.85 -4.73 -1.84
C GLY A 135 6.15 -3.37 -1.93
N ASP A 136 5.13 -3.33 -2.79
CA ASP A 136 4.39 -2.12 -3.14
C ASP A 136 3.34 -1.69 -2.11
N ASN A 137 2.73 -2.66 -1.44
CA ASN A 137 1.65 -2.46 -0.48
C ASN A 137 2.02 -3.12 0.85
N VAL A 138 1.47 -2.56 1.92
CA VAL A 138 1.70 -3.04 3.28
C VAL A 138 0.39 -3.21 4.02
N CYS A 139 0.35 -4.20 4.89
CA CYS A 139 -0.69 -4.40 5.88
C CYS A 139 -0.13 -4.05 7.25
N LEU A 140 -0.71 -3.04 7.90
CA LEU A 140 -0.24 -2.43 9.15
C LEU A 140 -1.26 -2.72 10.26
N TYR A 141 -0.81 -3.35 11.34
CA TYR A 141 -1.59 -3.57 12.55
C TYR A 141 -1.23 -2.48 13.56
N ILE A 142 -2.18 -1.59 13.80
CA ILE A 142 -2.05 -0.53 14.79
C ILE A 142 -2.87 -0.86 16.03
N TYR A 143 -2.26 -0.69 17.19
CA TYR A 143 -2.82 -1.00 18.49
C TYR A 143 -3.28 0.28 19.20
N LYS A 144 -4.47 0.23 19.78
CA LYS A 144 -4.94 1.27 20.69
C LYS A 144 -4.67 0.82 22.14
N PRO A 145 -3.73 1.47 22.85
CA PRO A 145 -3.47 1.17 24.25
C PRO A 145 -4.68 1.47 25.15
#